data_AF-A0A6G0YXN4-F1
#
_entry.id   AF-A0A6G0YXN4-F1
#
_cell.length_a   1.000
_cell.length_b   1.000
_cell.length_c   1.000
_cell.angle_alpha   90.00
_cell.angle_beta   90.00
_cell.angle_gamma   90.00
#
_symmetry.space_group_name_H-M   'P 1'
#
loop_
_entity.id
_entity.type
_entity.pdbx_description
1 polymer ?
#
loop_
_entity_poly.entity_id
_entity_poly.type
_entity_poly.pdbx_seq_one_letter_code
_entity_poly.pdbx_strand_id
1 'polypeptide(L)'
;TVKYKAIVFRPFKGEVLEAVVTQLNKVGMFAEIGPLSCFISHHSIPSELQFCPNTSPPCYKSKEENIAIQPEDTIRLKIVGTRVDASGIVCIL
;
A
#
# COMPACT_ATOMS: atom_id res chain seq x y z
N THR A 1 18.38 -31.17 -16.76
CA THR A 1 17.32 -30.31 -16.17
C THR A 1 17.40 -30.42 -14.67
N VAL A 2 17.46 -29.29 -13.95
CA VAL A 2 17.56 -29.32 -12.47
C VAL A 2 16.16 -29.15 -11.87
N LYS A 3 15.75 -30.08 -11.02
CA LYS A 3 14.51 -29.96 -10.24
C LYS A 3 14.86 -29.41 -8.86
N TYR A 4 14.17 -28.36 -8.43
CA TYR A 4 14.33 -27.77 -7.11
C TYR A 4 12.97 -27.33 -6.54
N LYS A 5 12.94 -27.07 -5.24
CA LYS A 5 11.81 -26.47 -4.53
C LYS A 5 12.22 -25.09 -4.04
N ALA A 6 11.29 -24.14 -4.06
CA ALA A 6 11.51 -22.80 -3.53
C ALA A 6 10.24 -22.27 -2.87
N ILE A 7 10.41 -21.36 -1.93
CA ILE A 7 9.34 -20.54 -1.38
C ILE A 7 9.14 -19.37 -2.34
N VAL A 8 7.90 -19.12 -2.73
CA VAL A 8 7.55 -18.02 -3.64
C VAL A 8 6.48 -17.15 -3.01
N PHE A 9 6.55 -15.86 -3.28
CA PHE A 9 5.51 -14.91 -2.92
C PHE A 9 4.74 -14.52 -4.18
N ARG A 10 3.45 -14.86 -4.26
CA ARG A 10 2.60 -14.61 -5.42
C ARG A 10 1.30 -13.93 -4.96
N PRO A 11 1.22 -12.60 -4.98
CA PRO A 11 0.01 -11.87 -4.62
C PRO A 11 -1.13 -12.17 -5.61
N PHE A 12 -2.38 -12.12 -5.14
CA PHE A 12 -3.55 -12.30 -6.00
C PHE A 12 -4.67 -11.29 -5.75
N LYS A 13 -5.50 -11.07 -6.77
CA LYS A 13 -6.65 -10.16 -6.68
C LYS A 13 -7.64 -10.65 -5.62
N GLY A 14 -8.07 -9.74 -4.74
CA GLY A 14 -8.96 -10.01 -3.63
C GLY A 14 -8.26 -10.46 -2.35
N GLU A 15 -6.95 -10.72 -2.39
CA GLU A 15 -6.16 -11.03 -1.22
C GLU A 15 -6.09 -9.83 -0.26
N VAL A 16 -6.22 -10.10 1.03
CA VAL A 16 -6.13 -9.09 2.08
C VAL A 16 -4.83 -9.28 2.84
N LEU A 17 -3.95 -8.29 2.79
CA LEU A 17 -2.60 -8.33 3.35
C LEU A 17 -2.34 -7.12 4.24
N GLU A 18 -1.36 -7.27 5.12
CA GLU A 18 -0.79 -6.16 5.87
C GLU A 18 0.38 -5.56 5.08
N ALA A 19 0.47 -4.23 5.10
CA ALA A 19 1.49 -3.47 4.42
C ALA A 19 2.03 -2.37 5.33
N VAL A 20 3.30 -2.04 5.20
CA VAL A 20 3.92 -0.91 5.90
C VAL A 20 3.90 0.29 4.96
N VAL A 21 3.35 1.42 5.43
CA VAL A 21 3.29 2.66 4.66
C VAL A 21 4.69 3.24 4.55
N THR A 22 5.16 3.52 3.33
CA THR A 22 6.49 4.07 3.09
C THR A 22 6.45 5.55 2.72
N GLN A 23 5.45 5.96 1.94
CA GLN A 23 5.34 7.34 1.49
C GLN A 23 3.88 7.76 1.29
N LEU A 24 3.57 9.00 1.64
CA LEU A 24 2.26 9.62 1.49
C LEU A 24 2.33 10.82 0.55
N ASN A 25 1.33 10.97 -0.31
CA ASN A 25 1.20 12.11 -1.20
C ASN A 25 -0.28 12.44 -1.48
N LYS A 26 -0.51 13.51 -2.24
CA LYS A 26 -1.88 13.96 -2.62
C LYS A 26 -2.61 12.98 -3.54
N VAL A 27 -1.87 12.18 -4.31
CA VAL A 27 -2.45 11.23 -5.29
C VAL A 27 -2.80 9.90 -4.63
N GLY A 28 -2.21 9.58 -3.48
CA GLY A 28 -2.43 8.35 -2.74
C GLY A 28 -1.32 8.05 -1.74
N MET A 29 -1.07 6.76 -1.51
CA MET A 29 -0.01 6.28 -0.62
C MET A 29 0.73 5.09 -1.21
N PHE A 30 2.02 5.02 -0.91
CA PHE A 30 2.87 3.87 -1.19
C PHE A 30 3.04 3.04 0.07
N ALA A 31 2.95 1.72 -0.09
CA ALA A 31 3.15 0.76 0.99
C ALA A 31 3.89 -0.48 0.48
N GLU A 32 4.56 -1.18 1.36
CA GLU A 32 5.32 -2.39 1.06
C GLU A 32 4.73 -3.62 1.77
N ILE A 33 4.66 -4.73 1.03
CA ILE A 33 4.22 -6.04 1.50
C ILE A 33 5.35 -7.02 1.23
N GLY A 34 6.31 -7.08 2.16
CA GLY A 34 7.57 -7.80 1.92
C GLY A 34 8.26 -7.24 0.67
N PRO A 35 8.52 -8.06 -0.37
CA PRO A 35 9.19 -7.60 -1.60
C PRO A 35 8.28 -6.87 -2.59
N LEU A 36 6.98 -6.74 -2.30
CA LEU A 36 5.99 -6.14 -3.19
C LEU A 36 5.74 -4.68 -2.83
N SER A 37 5.91 -3.78 -3.79
CA SER A 37 5.48 -2.38 -3.66
C SER A 37 4.03 -2.23 -4.14
N CYS A 38 3.22 -1.53 -3.35
CA CYS A 38 1.81 -1.29 -3.60
C CYS A 38 1.54 0.22 -3.63
N PHE A 39 0.78 0.66 -4.62
CA PHE A 39 0.21 2.01 -4.66
C PHE A 39 -1.28 1.94 -4.39
N ILE A 40 -1.74 2.72 -3.41
CA ILE A 40 -3.14 2.88 -3.06
C ILE A 40 -3.59 4.25 -3.54
N SER A 41 -4.46 4.29 -4.54
CA SER A 41 -4.99 5.55 -5.07
C SER A 41 -5.83 6.29 -4.02
N HIS A 42 -5.76 7.62 -4.02
CA HIS A 42 -6.67 8.45 -3.22
C HIS A 42 -8.15 8.12 -3.47
N HIS A 43 -8.52 7.69 -4.69
CA HIS A 43 -9.90 7.29 -4.99
C HIS A 43 -10.34 5.99 -4.29
N SER A 44 -9.36 5.18 -3.86
CA SER A 44 -9.57 3.93 -3.13
C SER A 44 -9.43 4.12 -1.62
N ILE A 45 -9.02 5.31 -1.16
CA ILE A 45 -8.97 5.69 0.25
C ILE A 45 -10.36 6.22 0.66
N PRO A 46 -10.87 5.85 1.86
CA PRO A 46 -12.13 6.39 2.36
C PRO A 46 -12.16 7.92 2.44
N SER A 47 -13.29 8.53 2.06
CA SER A 47 -13.46 9.98 1.92
C SER A 47 -13.29 10.79 3.21
N GLU A 48 -13.40 10.12 4.36
CA GLU A 48 -13.19 10.67 5.69
C GLU A 48 -11.71 10.95 6.00
N LEU A 49 -10.78 10.25 5.32
CA LEU A 49 -9.34 10.44 5.45
C LEU A 49 -8.86 11.48 4.45
N GLN A 50 -8.27 12.57 4.93
CA GLN A 50 -7.74 13.65 4.10
C GLN A 50 -6.22 13.72 4.21
N PHE A 51 -5.58 13.99 3.07
CA PHE A 51 -4.14 14.22 3.02
C PHE A 51 -3.77 15.58 3.65
N CYS A 52 -2.90 15.53 4.66
CA CYS A 52 -2.37 16.68 5.38
C CYS A 52 -0.88 16.87 5.01
N PRO A 53 -0.53 17.78 4.07
CA PRO A 53 0.86 18.02 3.68
C PRO A 53 1.63 18.88 4.70
N ASN A 54 0.92 19.64 5.54
CA ASN A 54 1.51 20.62 6.45
C ASN A 54 2.03 20.00 7.76
N THR A 55 1.71 18.73 8.03
CA THR A 55 2.29 17.98 9.14
C THR A 55 3.65 17.42 8.75
N SER A 56 4.57 17.37 9.70
CA SER A 56 5.87 16.70 9.55
C SER A 56 5.92 15.55 10.57
N PRO A 57 5.74 14.28 10.14
CA PRO A 57 5.62 13.81 8.75
C PRO A 57 4.24 14.09 8.10
N PRO A 58 4.14 14.12 6.76
CA PRO A 58 2.86 14.14 6.05
C PRO A 58 2.01 12.94 6.46
N CYS A 59 0.69 13.11 6.52
CA CYS A 59 -0.22 12.05 6.96
C CYS A 59 -1.58 12.08 6.25
N TYR A 60 -2.32 10.98 6.32
CA TYR A 60 -3.77 10.97 6.08
C TYR A 60 -4.48 10.99 7.43
N LYS A 61 -5.41 11.91 7.64
CA LYS A 61 -6.13 12.04 8.92
C LYS A 61 -7.64 12.09 8.72
N SER A 62 -8.35 11.47 9.66
CA SER A 62 -9.82 11.61 9.75
C SER A 62 -10.20 13.00 10.24
N LYS A 63 -11.38 13.50 9.86
CA LYS A 63 -11.92 14.79 10.33
C LYS A 63 -12.05 14.90 11.86
N GLU A 64 -12.29 13.77 12.52
CA GLU A 64 -12.41 13.67 13.97
C GLU A 64 -11.05 13.49 14.67
N GLU A 65 -9.95 13.45 13.90
CA GLU A 65 -8.59 13.19 14.36
C GLU A 65 -8.37 11.86 15.11
N ASN A 66 -9.36 10.97 15.11
CA ASN A 66 -9.31 9.65 15.74
C ASN A 66 -8.38 8.67 15.00
N ILE A 67 -8.20 8.86 13.68
CA ILE A 67 -7.35 8.01 12.84
C ILE A 67 -6.35 8.89 12.10
N ALA A 68 -5.08 8.53 12.20
CA ALA A 68 -3.98 9.10 11.43
C ALA A 68 -3.14 7.96 10.84
N ILE A 69 -2.78 8.09 9.56
CA ILE A 69 -1.88 7.18 8.85
C ILE A 69 -0.66 8.00 8.43
N GLN A 70 0.53 7.59 8.86
CA GLN A 70 1.82 8.20 8.55
C GLN A 70 2.81 7.14 8.03
N PRO A 71 3.99 7.53 7.52
CA PRO A 71 5.04 6.56 7.20
C PRO A 71 5.40 5.69 8.41
N GLU A 72 5.76 4.44 8.15
CA GLU A 72 6.00 3.35 9.12
C GLU A 72 4.75 2.75 9.79
N ASP A 73 3.56 3.31 9.56
CA ASP A 73 2.33 2.68 10.06
C ASP A 73 2.00 1.40 9.29
N THR A 74 1.43 0.43 9.99
CA THR A 74 0.92 -0.81 9.39
C THR A 74 -0.55 -0.64 9.03
N ILE A 75 -0.87 -0.87 7.75
CA ILE A 75 -2.23 -0.83 7.22
C ILE A 75 -2.64 -2.19 6.68
N ARG A 76 -3.94 -2.46 6.68
CA ARG A 76 -4.51 -3.64 6.04
C ARG A 76 -5.22 -3.24 4.76
N LEU A 77 -4.85 -3.89 3.66
CA LEU A 77 -5.35 -3.54 2.33
C LEU A 77 -5.80 -4.78 1.56
N LYS A 78 -6.67 -4.57 0.56
CA LYS A 78 -7.16 -5.62 -0.33
C LYS A 78 -6.66 -5.38 -1.74
N ILE A 79 -5.99 -6.36 -2.34
CA ILE A 79 -5.44 -6.24 -3.70
C ILE A 79 -6.56 -6.14 -4.74
N VAL A 80 -6.63 -5.02 -5.47
CA VAL A 80 -7.61 -4.83 -6.56
C VAL A 80 -7.04 -5.28 -7.90
N GLY A 81 -5.75 -5.04 -8.14
CA GLY A 81 -5.03 -5.51 -9.32
C GLY A 81 -3.52 -5.58 -9.11
N THR A 82 -2.89 -6.44 -9.90
CA THR A 82 -1.43 -6.60 -9.98
C THR A 82 -0.98 -6.21 -11.39
N ARG A 83 0.07 -5.41 -11.51
CA ARG A 83 0.85 -5.22 -12.74
C ARG A 83 2.20 -5.92 -12.55
N VAL A 84 2.65 -6.62 -13.58
CA VAL A 84 3.94 -7.32 -13.56
C VAL A 84 4.78 -6.71 -14.66
N ASP A 85 5.88 -6.08 -14.27
CA ASP A 85 6.86 -5.50 -15.19
C ASP A 85 8.15 -6.35 -15.16
N ALA A 86 9.02 -6.15 -16.15
CA ALA A 86 10.25 -6.94 -16.30
C ALA A 86 11.21 -6.83 -15.10
N SER A 87 11.09 -5.78 -14.29
CA SER A 87 11.91 -5.50 -13.11
C SER A 87 11.25 -5.88 -11.77
N GLY A 88 9.97 -6.27 -11.75
CA GLY A 88 9.26 -6.58 -10.51
C GLY A 88 7.74 -6.67 -10.64
N ILE A 89 7.07 -6.98 -9.52
CA ILE A 89 5.61 -6.98 -9.42
C ILE A 89 5.20 -5.70 -8.67
N VAL A 90 4.21 -4.97 -9.19
CA VAL A 90 3.63 -3.78 -8.57
C VAL A 90 2.13 -3.99 -8.39
N CYS A 91 1.58 -3.67 -7.22
CA CYS A 91 0.13 -3.72 -6.98
C CYS A 91 -0.51 -2.33 -7.07
N ILE A 92 -1.74 -2.31 -7.59
CA ILE A 92 -2.56 -1.11 -7.73
C ILE A 92 -3.89 -1.36 -7.02
N LEU A 93 -4.23 -0.48 -6.08
CA LEU A 93 -5.52 -0.46 -5.38
C LEU A 93 -6.33 0.77 -5.76
#